data_AF-J4HVZ7-F1
#
_entry.id   AF-J4HVZ7-F1
#
_cell.length_a   1.000
_cell.length_b   1.000
_cell.length_c   1.000
_cell.angle_alpha   90.00
_cell.angle_beta   90.00
_cell.angle_gamma   90.00
#
_symmetry.space_group_name_H-M   'P 1'
#
loop_
_entity.id
_entity.type
_entity.pdbx_description
1 polymer ?
#
loop_
_entity_poly.entity_id
_entity_poly.type
_entity_poly.pdbx_seq_one_letter_code
_entity_poly.pdbx_strand_id
1 'polypeptide(L)'
;MEFTTTDAYGRHGAGSGFVAVNVGSLVIGGKLVAVTAETKWPDEALPETAGVISRAVHTKTTPDVDTSYNAPTELVFKWAAPSLLPDAPGTIDATLTLDVGQPNAYKGLIEKVDVLAEIPYVIKTMVNYVAGTKPYIYQWFNPVTLHVNLPSGLIPDKSGEVEIAGTLYNEATFIS
;
A
#
# COMPACT_ATOMS: atom_id res chain seq x y z
N MET A 1 -0.07 -2.48 5.30
CA MET A 1 -1.11 -1.49 5.57
C MET A 1 -0.42 -0.17 5.84
N GLU A 2 -0.89 0.91 5.24
CA GLU A 2 -0.30 2.24 5.38
C GLU A 2 -1.31 3.20 6.00
N PHE A 3 -0.82 4.06 6.90
CA PHE A 3 -1.61 5.08 7.56
C PHE A 3 -0.91 6.42 7.41
N THR A 4 -1.66 7.45 7.05
CA THR A 4 -1.13 8.81 6.93
C THR A 4 -1.83 9.71 7.93
N THR A 5 -1.03 10.42 8.71
CA THR A 5 -1.53 11.42 9.67
C THR A 5 -2.06 12.66 8.95
N THR A 6 -2.96 13.39 9.60
CA THR A 6 -3.31 14.75 9.14
C THR A 6 -2.17 15.72 9.45
N ASP A 7 -2.21 16.92 8.88
CA ASP A 7 -1.20 17.97 9.09
C ASP A 7 -0.96 18.34 10.56
N ALA A 8 -1.95 18.07 11.43
CA ALA A 8 -1.87 18.36 12.86
C ALA A 8 -0.88 17.45 13.62
N TYR A 9 -0.53 16.28 13.06
CA TYR A 9 0.22 15.25 13.78
C TYR A 9 1.52 14.89 13.06
N GLY A 10 2.59 15.60 13.40
CA GLY A 10 3.94 15.34 12.93
C GLY A 10 5.00 15.38 14.01
N ARG A 11 6.27 15.14 13.64
CA ARG A 11 7.41 15.11 14.58
C ARG A 11 7.68 16.45 15.27
N HIS A 12 7.18 17.54 14.71
CA HIS A 12 7.28 18.89 15.26
C HIS A 12 5.91 19.48 15.63
N GLY A 13 4.86 18.66 15.71
CA GLY A 13 3.49 19.10 15.97
C GLY A 13 2.75 19.55 14.70
N ALA A 14 1.81 20.48 14.85
CA ALA A 14 0.97 20.96 13.75
C ALA A 14 1.81 21.64 12.64
N GLY A 15 1.46 21.39 11.38
CA GLY A 15 2.22 21.87 10.22
C GLY A 15 3.41 20.97 9.85
N SER A 16 3.57 19.84 10.53
CA SER A 16 4.61 18.82 10.23
C SER A 16 4.02 17.42 9.99
N GLY A 17 2.70 17.33 9.80
CA GLY A 17 1.97 16.07 9.64
C GLY A 17 2.12 15.44 8.25
N PHE A 18 1.14 14.66 7.80
CA PHE A 18 1.27 13.82 6.60
C PHE A 18 2.40 12.78 6.69
N VAL A 19 2.75 12.40 7.91
CA VAL A 19 3.63 11.27 8.21
C VAL A 19 2.90 10.00 7.83
N ALA A 20 3.53 9.19 6.98
CA ALA A 20 3.01 7.88 6.61
C ALA A 20 3.74 6.78 7.39
N VAL A 21 3.00 5.82 7.92
CA VAL A 21 3.55 4.63 8.58
C VAL A 21 2.99 3.40 7.87
N ASN A 22 3.89 2.55 7.41
CA ASN A 22 3.53 1.30 6.78
C ASN A 22 3.97 0.14 7.67
N VAL A 23 3.07 -0.82 7.86
CA VAL A 23 3.33 -2.07 8.59
C VAL A 23 2.96 -3.26 7.72
N GLY A 24 3.76 -4.32 7.80
CA GLY A 24 3.62 -5.50 6.97
C GLY A 24 4.21 -6.75 7.61
N SER A 25 3.91 -7.89 7.01
CA SER A 25 4.53 -9.17 7.35
C SER A 25 4.51 -10.10 6.15
N LEU A 26 5.44 -11.05 6.12
CA LEU A 26 5.51 -12.09 5.11
C LEU A 26 5.34 -13.45 5.77
N VAL A 27 4.40 -14.24 5.26
CA VAL A 27 4.19 -15.63 5.65
C VAL A 27 4.51 -16.51 4.44
N ILE A 28 5.55 -17.34 4.56
CA ILE A 28 6.06 -18.17 3.47
C ILE A 28 6.22 -19.60 3.98
N GLY A 29 5.71 -20.58 3.21
CA GLY A 29 5.75 -21.98 3.62
C GLY A 29 5.03 -22.26 4.95
N GLY A 30 4.01 -21.46 5.29
CA GLY A 30 3.28 -21.56 6.56
C GLY A 30 4.03 -21.01 7.78
N LYS A 31 5.18 -20.36 7.59
CA LYS A 31 5.97 -19.72 8.66
C LYS A 31 5.93 -18.20 8.50
N LEU A 32 5.85 -17.46 9.62
CA LEU A 32 6.07 -16.02 9.64
C LEU A 32 7.57 -15.76 9.48
N VAL A 33 7.99 -15.19 8.35
CA VAL A 33 9.41 -15.05 8.01
C VAL A 33 9.95 -13.64 8.20
N ALA A 34 9.09 -12.63 8.13
CA ALA A 34 9.46 -11.24 8.30
C ALA A 34 8.28 -10.41 8.84
N VAL A 35 8.60 -9.41 9.64
CA VAL A 35 7.70 -8.32 10.05
C VAL A 35 8.40 -7.02 9.71
N THR A 36 7.68 -6.09 9.10
CA THR A 36 8.21 -4.82 8.61
C THR A 36 7.42 -3.66 9.18
N ALA A 37 8.14 -2.58 9.49
CA ALA A 37 7.55 -1.30 9.81
C ALA A 37 8.47 -0.20 9.28
N GLU A 38 7.92 0.76 8.55
CA GLU A 38 8.68 1.88 7.99
C GLU A 38 7.87 3.17 8.15
N THR A 39 8.52 4.22 8.64
CA THR A 39 7.96 5.56 8.73
C THR A 39 8.52 6.42 7.60
N LYS A 40 7.64 7.08 6.86
CA LYS A 40 7.98 8.09 5.87
C LYS A 40 7.59 9.47 6.39
N TRP A 41 8.61 10.31 6.55
CA TRP A 41 8.41 11.74 6.83
C TRP A 41 8.14 12.49 5.52
N PRO A 42 7.26 13.50 5.53
CA PRO A 42 6.93 14.29 4.33
C PRO A 42 8.13 15.10 3.81
N ASP A 43 9.08 15.44 4.67
CA ASP A 43 10.23 16.29 4.42
C ASP A 43 11.53 15.50 4.18
N GLU A 44 11.46 14.17 4.16
CA GLU A 44 12.61 13.30 3.93
C GLU A 44 12.35 12.30 2.81
N ALA A 45 13.35 12.11 1.95
CA ALA A 45 13.32 11.04 0.99
C ALA A 45 13.52 9.69 1.71
N LEU A 46 12.69 8.71 1.39
CA LEU A 46 12.96 7.33 1.80
C LEU A 46 14.21 6.84 1.08
N PRO A 47 15.15 6.20 1.79
CA PRO A 47 16.33 5.64 1.16
C PRO A 47 15.93 4.49 0.20
N GLU A 48 16.64 4.32 -0.90
CA GLU A 48 16.38 3.21 -1.82
C GLU A 48 16.65 1.85 -1.16
N THR A 49 17.65 1.82 -0.27
CA THR A 49 18.06 0.65 0.50
C THR A 49 17.98 0.94 2.00
N ALA A 50 17.37 0.03 2.75
CA ALA A 50 17.27 0.09 4.20
C ALA A 50 17.31 -1.32 4.78
N GLY A 51 17.68 -1.44 6.06
CA GLY A 51 17.64 -2.74 6.76
C GLY A 51 16.23 -3.33 6.84
N VAL A 52 15.21 -2.47 6.88
CA VAL A 52 13.80 -2.83 6.79
C VAL A 52 13.12 -1.91 5.77
N ILE A 53 12.31 -2.49 4.88
CA ILE A 53 11.48 -1.78 3.91
C ILE A 53 10.03 -2.24 4.11
N SER A 54 9.09 -1.30 4.18
CA SER A 54 7.65 -1.57 4.21
C SER A 54 6.96 -0.47 3.41
N ARG A 55 6.57 -0.74 2.16
CA ARG A 55 6.09 0.32 1.25
C ARG A 55 4.88 -0.13 0.47
N ALA A 56 3.89 0.75 0.36
CA ALA A 56 2.79 0.68 -0.59
C ALA A 56 2.81 1.98 -1.39
N VAL A 57 2.95 1.90 -2.71
CA VAL A 57 3.21 3.07 -3.55
C VAL A 57 2.27 3.06 -4.74
N HIS A 58 1.59 4.18 -4.97
CA HIS A 58 0.89 4.44 -6.22
C HIS A 58 1.93 4.95 -7.25
N THR A 59 2.51 4.04 -8.03
CA THR A 59 3.61 4.39 -8.96
C THR A 59 3.11 5.11 -10.21
N LYS A 60 1.85 4.89 -10.58
CA LYS A 60 1.17 5.61 -11.66
C LYS A 60 -0.22 6.01 -11.19
N THR A 61 -0.64 7.21 -11.58
CA THR A 61 -1.95 7.78 -11.24
C THR A 61 -2.53 8.51 -12.43
N THR A 62 -3.86 8.65 -12.49
CA THR A 62 -4.57 9.43 -13.51
C THR A 62 -5.71 10.21 -12.85
N PRO A 63 -5.98 11.46 -13.27
CA PRO A 63 -7.11 12.22 -12.75
C PRO A 63 -8.43 11.47 -12.95
N ASP A 64 -9.17 11.27 -11.87
CA ASP A 64 -10.50 10.68 -11.87
C ASP A 64 -11.56 11.79 -11.81
N VAL A 65 -12.34 11.92 -12.88
CA VAL A 65 -13.33 12.98 -13.05
C VAL A 65 -14.48 12.93 -12.05
N ASP A 66 -14.74 11.77 -11.43
CA ASP A 66 -15.83 11.62 -10.46
C ASP A 66 -15.41 12.07 -9.05
N THR A 67 -14.11 12.05 -8.77
CA THR A 67 -13.58 12.22 -7.40
C THR A 67 -12.67 13.43 -7.24
N SER A 68 -12.17 13.98 -8.35
CA SER A 68 -11.11 15.01 -8.42
C SER A 68 -9.75 14.54 -7.89
N TYR A 69 -9.58 13.27 -7.51
CA TYR A 69 -8.30 12.71 -7.10
C TYR A 69 -7.47 12.19 -8.29
N ASN A 70 -6.16 12.11 -8.10
CA ASN A 70 -5.30 11.30 -8.94
C ASN A 70 -5.41 9.84 -8.50
N ALA A 71 -6.37 9.12 -9.08
CA ALA A 71 -6.63 7.73 -8.73
C ALA A 71 -5.50 6.83 -9.24
N PRO A 72 -5.14 5.75 -8.51
CA PRO A 72 -4.04 4.90 -8.88
C PRO A 72 -4.37 4.10 -10.14
N THR A 73 -3.37 3.91 -10.99
CA THR A 73 -3.41 3.01 -12.16
C THR A 73 -2.35 1.91 -12.05
N GLU A 74 -1.35 2.08 -11.19
CA GLU A 74 -0.38 1.05 -10.84
C GLU A 74 -0.01 1.16 -9.36
N LEU A 75 0.10 0.01 -8.71
CA LEU A 75 0.42 -0.15 -7.29
C LEU A 75 1.66 -1.03 -7.15
N VAL A 76 2.61 -0.62 -6.31
CA VAL A 76 3.76 -1.44 -5.93
C VAL A 76 3.75 -1.63 -4.43
N PHE A 77 3.94 -2.87 -4.00
CA PHE A 77 4.16 -3.19 -2.61
C PHE A 77 5.52 -3.85 -2.44
N LYS A 78 6.30 -3.37 -1.48
CA LYS A 78 7.64 -3.89 -1.19
C LYS A 78 7.82 -4.12 0.31
N TRP A 79 8.36 -5.28 0.63
CA TRP A 79 8.73 -5.69 1.97
C TRP A 79 10.15 -6.23 1.96
N ALA A 80 11.01 -5.72 2.83
CA ALA A 80 12.30 -6.33 3.09
C ALA A 80 12.63 -6.28 4.57
N ALA A 81 13.17 -7.35 5.14
CA ALA A 81 13.65 -7.39 6.52
C ALA A 81 14.54 -8.61 6.76
N PRO A 82 15.35 -8.62 7.82
CA PRO A 82 16.01 -9.82 8.29
C PRO A 82 14.99 -10.92 8.58
N SER A 83 15.35 -12.15 8.23
CA SER A 83 14.56 -13.34 8.54
C SER A 83 14.37 -13.48 10.04
N LEU A 84 13.14 -13.78 10.45
CA LEU A 84 12.78 -14.12 11.82
C LEU A 84 13.11 -15.58 12.17
N LEU A 85 13.51 -16.38 11.17
CA LEU A 85 13.76 -17.81 11.35
C LEU A 85 15.24 -18.09 11.67
N PRO A 86 15.56 -18.70 12.82
CA PRO A 86 16.95 -19.02 13.18
C PRO A 86 17.61 -20.02 12.22
N ASP A 87 16.82 -20.92 11.62
CA ASP A 87 17.24 -21.95 10.68
C ASP A 87 17.37 -21.46 9.22
N ALA A 88 16.95 -20.23 8.94
CA ALA A 88 17.04 -19.62 7.61
C ALA A 88 17.47 -18.14 7.73
N PRO A 89 18.71 -17.86 8.18
CA PRO A 89 19.20 -16.49 8.32
C PRO A 89 19.40 -15.80 6.97
N GLY A 90 19.28 -14.47 6.95
CA GLY A 90 19.43 -13.65 5.75
C GLY A 90 18.34 -12.60 5.65
N THR A 91 18.27 -11.92 4.52
CA THR A 91 17.22 -10.93 4.23
C THR A 91 16.12 -11.60 3.41
N ILE A 92 14.87 -11.39 3.81
CA ILE A 92 13.70 -11.64 2.95
C ILE A 92 13.46 -10.35 2.18
N ASP A 93 13.39 -10.38 0.85
CA ASP A 93 12.96 -9.25 0.00
C ASP A 93 11.83 -9.72 -0.89
N ALA A 94 10.67 -9.07 -0.80
CA ALA A 94 9.47 -9.40 -1.53
C ALA A 94 8.88 -8.15 -2.18
N THR A 95 8.56 -8.24 -3.47
CA THR A 95 7.94 -7.15 -4.24
C THR A 95 6.81 -7.70 -5.10
N LEU A 96 5.72 -6.95 -5.20
CA LEU A 96 4.70 -7.17 -6.22
C LEU A 96 4.32 -5.84 -6.87
N THR A 97 3.94 -5.91 -8.15
CA THR A 97 3.48 -4.78 -8.95
C THR A 97 2.14 -5.14 -9.55
N LEU A 98 1.16 -4.24 -9.42
CA LEU A 98 -0.19 -4.43 -9.91
C LEU A 98 -0.61 -3.26 -10.81
N ASP A 99 -0.85 -3.54 -12.08
CA ASP A 99 -1.53 -2.62 -13.00
C ASP A 99 -3.05 -2.80 -12.82
N VAL A 100 -3.69 -1.79 -12.23
CA VAL A 100 -5.13 -1.79 -11.99
C VAL A 100 -5.91 -1.18 -13.16
N GLY A 101 -5.26 -0.64 -14.20
CA GLY A 101 -5.93 -0.01 -15.35
C GLY A 101 -6.34 1.45 -15.11
N GLN A 102 -7.11 2.00 -16.04
CA GLN A 102 -7.52 3.41 -16.03
C GLN A 102 -8.85 3.60 -15.26
N PRO A 103 -9.15 4.80 -14.73
CA PRO A 103 -10.38 5.04 -13.96
C PRO A 103 -11.69 4.65 -14.68
N ASN A 104 -11.72 4.75 -16.01
CA ASN A 104 -12.87 4.37 -16.84
C ASN A 104 -12.90 2.88 -17.26
N ALA A 105 -11.85 2.12 -16.94
CA ALA A 105 -11.63 0.75 -17.40
C ALA A 105 -10.70 -0.01 -16.43
N TYR A 106 -11.01 0.03 -15.14
CA TYR A 106 -10.23 -0.68 -14.13
C TYR A 106 -10.28 -2.20 -14.35
N LYS A 107 -9.15 -2.87 -14.11
CA LYS A 107 -8.98 -4.31 -14.08
C LYS A 107 -9.23 -4.79 -12.66
N GLY A 108 -10.14 -5.73 -12.47
CA GLY A 108 -10.37 -6.37 -11.16
C GLY A 108 -10.94 -5.44 -10.09
N LEU A 109 -11.46 -4.26 -10.45
CA LEU A 109 -12.20 -3.42 -9.51
C LEU A 109 -13.44 -4.18 -9.04
N ILE A 110 -13.56 -4.37 -7.73
CA ILE A 110 -14.76 -4.90 -7.08
C ILE A 110 -15.74 -3.74 -6.90
N GLU A 111 -15.29 -2.66 -6.26
CA GLU A 111 -16.14 -1.55 -5.87
C GLU A 111 -15.36 -0.23 -5.82
N LYS A 112 -16.06 0.85 -6.23
CA LYS A 112 -15.65 2.24 -6.02
C LYS A 112 -16.69 2.88 -5.10
N VAL A 113 -16.41 2.89 -3.80
CA VAL A 113 -17.36 3.31 -2.75
C VAL A 113 -17.32 4.83 -2.62
N ASP A 114 -18.46 5.48 -2.83
CA ASP A 114 -18.68 6.89 -2.49
C ASP A 114 -18.98 7.01 -1.01
N VAL A 115 -18.01 7.47 -0.21
CA VAL A 115 -18.16 7.58 1.25
C VAL A 115 -19.28 8.55 1.61
N LEU A 116 -19.51 9.57 0.79
CA LEU A 116 -20.61 10.49 1.03
C LEU A 116 -21.94 9.87 0.69
N ALA A 117 -22.05 8.91 -0.24
CA ALA A 117 -23.34 8.35 -0.66
C ALA A 117 -24.21 7.90 0.54
N GLU A 118 -23.57 7.35 1.57
CA GLU A 118 -24.18 6.89 2.82
C GLU A 118 -24.62 8.02 3.78
N ILE A 119 -24.19 9.27 3.54
CA ILE A 119 -24.53 10.43 4.36
C ILE A 119 -25.84 11.09 3.86
N PRO A 120 -26.78 11.45 4.75
CA PRO A 120 -28.00 12.19 4.38
C PRO A 120 -27.71 13.48 3.62
N TYR A 121 -28.54 13.79 2.62
CA TYR A 121 -28.35 14.88 1.66
C TYR A 121 -28.09 16.26 2.30
N VAL A 122 -28.73 16.57 3.43
CA VAL A 122 -28.59 17.85 4.15
C VAL A 122 -27.18 18.09 4.66
N ILE A 123 -26.40 17.03 4.95
CA ILE A 123 -25.01 17.13 5.43
C ILE A 123 -24.03 17.18 4.25
N LYS A 124 -24.33 16.50 3.13
CA LYS A 124 -23.47 16.44 1.92
C LYS A 124 -23.07 17.81 1.37
N THR A 125 -24.01 18.77 1.35
CA THR A 125 -23.78 20.10 0.78
C THR A 125 -22.82 20.96 1.60
N MET A 126 -22.67 20.74 2.91
CA MET A 126 -21.70 21.46 3.74
C MET A 126 -20.28 20.88 3.60
N VAL A 127 -20.15 19.56 3.40
CA VAL A 127 -18.86 18.87 3.34
C VAL A 127 -18.17 19.07 1.98
N ASN A 128 -18.91 18.97 0.87
CA ASN A 128 -18.35 19.16 -0.48
C ASN A 128 -17.83 20.58 -0.75
N TYR A 129 -18.35 21.59 -0.05
CA TYR A 129 -17.95 22.99 -0.24
C TYR A 129 -16.58 23.32 0.38
N VAL A 130 -16.11 22.53 1.36
CA VAL A 130 -14.91 22.85 2.15
C VAL A 130 -13.68 22.01 1.73
N ALA A 131 -13.87 20.80 1.20
CA ALA A 131 -12.76 19.87 0.88
C ALA A 131 -12.28 19.90 -0.58
N GLY A 132 -13.10 20.38 -1.54
CA GLY A 132 -12.74 20.45 -2.97
C GLY A 132 -12.57 19.10 -3.69
N THR A 133 -12.52 17.99 -2.96
CA THR A 133 -12.43 16.61 -3.44
C THR A 133 -13.52 15.77 -2.77
N LYS A 134 -13.98 14.71 -3.45
CA LYS A 134 -15.06 13.86 -2.95
C LYS A 134 -14.44 12.58 -2.37
N PRO A 135 -14.71 12.20 -1.11
CA PRO A 135 -14.06 11.05 -0.50
C PRO A 135 -14.54 9.72 -1.09
N TYR A 136 -13.59 8.86 -1.46
CA TYR A 136 -13.83 7.58 -2.12
C TYR A 136 -12.90 6.48 -1.61
N ILE A 137 -13.38 5.24 -1.70
CA ILE A 137 -12.58 4.03 -1.48
C ILE A 137 -12.61 3.20 -2.76
N TYR A 138 -11.44 2.77 -3.21
CA TYR A 138 -11.30 1.87 -4.35
C TYR A 138 -10.86 0.50 -3.85
N GLN A 139 -11.58 -0.55 -4.25
CA GLN A 139 -11.28 -1.92 -3.85
C GLN A 139 -11.08 -2.78 -5.11
N TRP A 140 -9.92 -3.44 -5.18
CA TRP A 140 -9.61 -4.33 -6.28
C TRP A 140 -9.28 -5.74 -5.79
N PHE A 141 -9.49 -6.71 -6.69
CA PHE A 141 -9.12 -8.10 -6.51
C PHE A 141 -8.57 -8.65 -7.81
N ASN A 142 -7.24 -8.76 -7.87
CA ASN A 142 -6.51 -9.06 -9.10
C ASN A 142 -5.57 -10.25 -8.94
N PRO A 143 -5.40 -11.08 -9.97
CA PRO A 143 -4.26 -11.99 -10.03
C PRO A 143 -2.97 -11.16 -10.05
N VAL A 144 -1.96 -11.59 -9.31
CA VAL A 144 -0.66 -10.94 -9.24
C VAL A 144 0.44 -11.96 -9.00
N THR A 145 1.67 -11.61 -9.37
CA THR A 145 2.87 -12.38 -9.05
C THR A 145 3.67 -11.66 -7.97
N LEU A 146 3.95 -12.37 -6.89
CA LEU A 146 4.90 -11.93 -5.87
C LEU A 146 6.29 -12.44 -6.26
N HIS A 147 7.26 -11.53 -6.37
CA HIS A 147 8.67 -11.85 -6.54
C HIS A 147 9.33 -11.82 -5.17
N VAL A 148 9.92 -12.94 -4.75
CA VAL A 148 10.57 -13.06 -3.44
C VAL A 148 11.98 -13.59 -3.59
N ASN A 149 12.95 -12.93 -2.98
CA ASN A 149 14.28 -13.49 -2.75
C ASN A 149 14.29 -14.24 -1.40
N LEU A 150 14.45 -15.56 -1.46
CA LEU A 150 14.42 -16.44 -0.29
C LEU A 150 15.83 -16.83 0.17
N PRO A 151 16.13 -16.75 1.48
CA PRO A 151 17.32 -17.36 2.04
C PRO A 151 17.24 -18.89 1.94
N SER A 152 18.39 -19.54 1.90
CA SER A 152 18.46 -21.01 1.93
C SER A 152 17.84 -21.57 3.22
N GLY A 153 17.23 -22.74 3.11
CA GLY A 153 16.64 -23.45 4.27
C GLY A 153 15.20 -23.04 4.62
N LEU A 154 14.68 -21.93 4.09
CA LEU A 154 13.30 -21.52 4.36
C LEU A 154 12.26 -22.45 3.73
N ILE A 155 12.46 -22.80 2.46
CA ILE A 155 11.70 -23.82 1.74
C ILE A 155 12.70 -24.91 1.31
N PRO A 156 12.42 -26.21 1.55
CA PRO A 156 13.29 -27.28 1.08
C PRO A 156 13.58 -27.16 -0.41
N ASP A 157 14.86 -27.24 -0.77
CA ASP A 157 15.35 -27.20 -2.15
C ASP A 157 15.02 -25.93 -2.95
N LYS A 158 14.65 -24.82 -2.27
CA LYS A 158 14.46 -23.51 -2.91
C LYS A 158 15.27 -22.43 -2.19
N SER A 159 15.97 -21.63 -2.98
CA SER A 159 16.71 -20.45 -2.53
C SER A 159 16.86 -19.48 -3.69
N GLY A 160 17.06 -18.20 -3.40
CA GLY A 160 17.15 -17.15 -4.42
C GLY A 160 15.78 -16.65 -4.85
N GLU A 161 15.71 -16.10 -6.06
CA GLU A 161 14.50 -15.49 -6.60
C GLU A 161 13.44 -16.54 -6.94
N VAL A 162 12.24 -16.36 -6.39
CA VAL A 162 11.08 -17.22 -6.59
C VAL A 162 9.87 -16.36 -6.92
N GLU A 163 9.13 -16.77 -7.95
CA GLU A 163 7.85 -16.19 -8.30
C GLU A 163 6.69 -17.00 -7.71
N ILE A 164 5.75 -16.31 -7.08
CA ILE A 164 4.58 -16.91 -6.45
C ILE A 164 3.34 -16.24 -7.05
N ALA A 165 2.64 -16.98 -7.91
CA ALA A 165 1.34 -16.55 -8.41
C ALA A 165 0.30 -16.57 -7.29
N GLY A 166 -0.52 -15.54 -7.22
CA GLY A 166 -1.58 -15.42 -6.22
C GLY A 166 -2.64 -14.43 -6.65
N THR A 167 -3.45 -14.01 -5.67
CA THR A 167 -4.47 -12.99 -5.85
C THR A 167 -4.34 -11.98 -4.73
N LEU A 168 -4.39 -10.71 -5.08
CA LEU A 168 -4.30 -9.61 -4.14
C LEU A 168 -5.66 -8.93 -4.05
N TYR A 169 -6.20 -8.88 -2.83
CA TYR A 169 -7.18 -7.88 -2.45
C TYR A 169 -6.44 -6.63 -1.98
N ASN A 170 -6.77 -5.47 -2.54
CA ASN A 170 -6.23 -4.21 -2.05
C ASN A 170 -7.30 -3.12 -2.00
N GLU A 171 -7.10 -2.19 -1.07
CA GLU A 171 -7.93 -1.02 -0.87
C GLU A 171 -7.06 0.25 -0.95
N ALA A 172 -7.54 1.27 -1.65
CA ALA A 172 -6.97 2.61 -1.61
C ALA A 172 -8.05 3.61 -1.18
N THR A 173 -7.82 4.26 -0.04
CA THR A 173 -8.79 5.12 0.64
C THR A 173 -8.37 6.57 0.53
N PHE A 174 -9.25 7.39 -0.03
CA PHE A 174 -9.06 8.82 -0.23
C PHE A 174 -10.16 9.57 0.54
N ILE A 175 -9.85 9.99 1.77
CA ILE A 175 -10.82 10.59 2.71
C ILE A 175 -10.29 11.87 3.38
N SER A 176 -9.37 12.57 2.71
CA SER A 176 -8.67 13.75 3.23
C SER A 176 -9.57 14.96 3.45
#